data_AF-A0A9E2FZ40-F1
#
_entry.id   AF-A0A9E2FZ40-F1
#
_cell.length_a   1.000
_cell.length_b   1.000
_cell.length_c   1.000
_cell.angle_alpha   90.00
_cell.angle_beta   90.00
_cell.angle_gamma   90.00
#
_symmetry.space_group_name_H-M   'P 1'
#
loop_
_entity.id
_entity.type
_entity.pdbx_description
1 polymer ?
#
loop_
_entity_poly.entity_id
_entity_poly.type
_entity_poly.pdbx_seq_one_letter_code
_entity_poly.pdbx_strand_id
1 'polypeptide(L)'
;MKTSTLVRNGVSPELVGLISRLVDLIPWPMRRSAMGDVTLLLLDGKHRVAEDVFGWGRSVVEVGIKEFQTGILCVNDISTRL
;
A
#
# COMPACT_ATOMS: atom_id res chain seq x y z
N MET A 1 -23.15 4.24 -12.45
CA MET A 1 -21.87 4.52 -11.75
C MET A 1 -21.36 3.22 -11.15
N LYS A 2 -20.06 2.90 -11.31
CA LYS A 2 -19.48 1.74 -10.61
C LYS A 2 -19.31 2.12 -9.13
N THR A 3 -19.77 1.26 -8.21
CA THR A 3 -19.56 1.43 -6.77
C THR A 3 -18.06 1.49 -6.48
N SER A 4 -17.61 2.43 -5.64
CA SER A 4 -16.19 2.54 -5.30
C SER A 4 -15.71 1.27 -4.60
N THR A 5 -14.43 0.91 -4.79
CA THR A 5 -13.81 -0.25 -4.14
C THR A 5 -13.98 -0.20 -2.63
N LEU A 6 -13.87 0.97 -2.02
CA LEU A 6 -14.03 1.17 -0.58
C LEU A 6 -15.44 0.80 -0.10
N VAL A 7 -16.49 1.27 -0.79
CA VAL A 7 -17.88 0.96 -0.42
C VAL A 7 -18.17 -0.52 -0.59
N ARG A 8 -17.72 -1.13 -1.69
CA ARG A 8 -17.90 -2.58 -1.91
C ARG A 8 -17.20 -3.40 -0.82
N ASN A 9 -16.02 -2.96 -0.38
CA ASN A 9 -15.20 -3.68 0.57
C ASN A 9 -15.47 -3.25 2.03
N GLY A 10 -16.44 -2.37 2.28
CA GLY A 10 -16.82 -1.91 3.62
C GLY A 10 -15.75 -1.06 4.33
N VAL A 11 -14.85 -0.42 3.59
CA VAL A 11 -13.74 0.36 4.15
C VAL A 11 -14.19 1.81 4.36
N SER A 12 -14.27 2.24 5.62
CA SER A 12 -14.70 3.60 5.98
C SER A 12 -13.58 4.64 5.81
N PRO A 13 -13.90 5.93 5.63
CA PRO A 13 -12.91 7.00 5.56
C PRO A 13 -12.05 7.14 6.83
N GLU A 14 -12.62 6.87 8.00
CA GLU A 14 -11.92 6.93 9.29
C GLU A 14 -10.85 5.83 9.36
N LEU A 15 -11.17 4.64 8.85
CA LEU A 15 -10.24 3.53 8.75
C LEU A 15 -9.11 3.84 7.77
N VAL A 16 -9.41 4.44 6.60
CA VAL A 16 -8.39 4.91 5.65
C VAL A 16 -7.43 5.89 6.36
N GLY A 17 -7.98 6.88 7.06
CA GLY A 17 -7.16 7.87 7.77
C GLY A 17 -6.32 7.25 8.90
N LEU A 18 -6.85 6.27 9.63
CA LEU A 18 -6.10 5.53 10.64
C LEU A 18 -4.95 4.73 10.01
N ILE A 19 -5.22 3.99 8.94
CA ILE A 19 -4.22 3.18 8.24
C ILE A 19 -3.08 4.05 7.72
N SER A 20 -3.37 5.19 7.08
CA SER A 20 -2.31 6.11 6.61
C SER A 20 -1.37 6.49 7.74
N ARG A 21 -1.91 6.92 8.89
CA ARG A 21 -1.11 7.31 10.05
C ARG A 21 -0.27 6.16 10.59
N LEU A 22 -0.84 4.95 10.67
CA LEU A 22 -0.12 3.78 11.17
C LEU A 22 0.99 3.32 10.23
N VAL A 23 0.74 3.31 8.91
CA VAL A 23 1.73 2.92 7.89
C VAL A 23 2.89 3.93 7.86
N ASP A 24 2.61 5.22 8.05
CA ASP A 24 3.65 6.26 8.08
C ASP A 24 4.63 6.12 9.26
N LEU A 25 4.25 5.41 10.33
CA LEU A 25 5.13 5.10 11.46
C LEU A 25 6.10 3.96 11.17
N ILE A 26 5.85 3.15 10.13
CA ILE A 26 6.69 2.00 9.79
C ILE A 26 7.93 2.50 9.04
N PRO A 27 9.16 2.12 9.43
CA PRO A 27 10.35 2.49 8.68
C PRO A 27 10.47 1.72 7.36
N TRP A 28 11.20 2.29 6.40
CA TRP A 28 11.58 1.59 5.18
C TRP A 28 12.64 0.51 5.47
N PRO A 29 12.64 -0.64 4.76
CA PRO A 29 11.74 -1.00 3.66
C PRO A 29 10.40 -1.63 4.09
N MET A 30 10.21 -1.97 5.38
CA MET A 30 9.00 -2.67 5.88
C MET A 30 7.71 -1.91 5.57
N ARG A 31 7.75 -0.57 5.53
CA ARG A 31 6.61 0.27 5.13
C ARG A 31 6.00 -0.19 3.81
N ARG A 32 6.82 -0.50 2.81
CA ARG A 32 6.35 -0.88 1.47
C ARG A 32 5.60 -2.20 1.49
N SER A 33 6.12 -3.18 2.21
CA SER A 33 5.43 -4.46 2.41
C SER A 33 4.08 -4.25 3.10
N ALA A 34 3.99 -3.38 4.11
CA ALA A 34 2.73 -3.05 4.76
C ALA A 34 1.73 -2.35 3.82
N MET A 35 2.20 -1.43 2.97
CA MET A 35 1.37 -0.83 1.92
C MET A 35 0.82 -1.89 0.95
N GLY A 36 1.64 -2.90 0.65
CA GLY A 36 1.26 -4.05 -0.17
C GLY A 36 0.16 -4.89 0.47
N ASP A 37 0.32 -5.28 1.74
CA ASP A 37 -0.67 -6.02 2.52
C ASP A 37 -2.03 -5.30 2.54
N VAL A 38 -2.02 -4.03 2.96
CA VAL A 38 -3.22 -3.18 3.00
C VAL A 38 -3.91 -3.14 1.63
N THR A 39 -3.15 -2.95 0.55
CA THR A 39 -3.72 -2.88 -0.79
C THR A 39 -4.31 -4.21 -1.22
N LEU A 40 -3.65 -5.33 -0.91
CA LEU A 40 -4.12 -6.66 -1.25
C LEU A 40 -5.42 -6.98 -0.51
N LEU A 41 -5.47 -6.72 0.80
CA LEU A 41 -6.59 -7.03 1.66
C LEU A 41 -7.80 -6.11 1.44
N LEU A 42 -7.57 -4.79 1.43
CA LEU A 42 -8.66 -3.81 1.47
C LEU A 42 -9.07 -3.32 0.08
N LEU A 43 -8.17 -3.38 -0.91
CA LEU A 43 -8.38 -2.80 -2.25
C LEU A 43 -8.32 -3.83 -3.38
N ASP A 44 -8.39 -5.13 -3.08
CA ASP A 44 -8.26 -6.25 -4.01
C ASP A 44 -6.96 -6.23 -4.84
N GLY A 45 -5.87 -5.71 -4.27
CA GLY A 45 -4.59 -5.56 -4.99
C GLY A 45 -4.57 -4.43 -6.03
N LYS A 46 -5.61 -3.57 -6.09
CA LYS A 46 -5.72 -2.50 -7.09
C LYS A 46 -4.85 -1.30 -6.72
N HIS A 47 -3.60 -1.32 -7.16
CA HIS A 47 -2.62 -0.24 -6.98
C HIS A 47 -3.12 1.16 -7.43
N ARG A 48 -3.96 1.25 -8.47
CA ARG A 48 -4.58 2.53 -8.86
C ARG A 48 -5.50 3.10 -7.78
N VAL A 49 -6.27 2.22 -7.13
CA VAL A 49 -7.14 2.63 -6.02
C VAL A 49 -6.31 3.02 -4.81
N ALA A 50 -5.18 2.35 -4.56
CA ALA A 50 -4.27 2.73 -3.48
C ALA A 50 -3.68 4.13 -3.66
N GLU A 51 -3.36 4.52 -4.90
CA GLU A 51 -2.95 5.89 -5.21
C GLU A 51 -4.08 6.88 -4.94
N ASP A 52 -5.29 6.61 -5.43
CA ASP A 52 -6.46 7.49 -5.25
C ASP A 52 -6.86 7.65 -3.78
N VAL A 53 -6.73 6.59 -2.96
CA VAL A 53 -7.20 6.53 -1.56
C VAL A 53 -6.13 6.97 -0.56
N PHE A 54 -4.89 6.51 -0.74
CA PHE A 54 -3.81 6.71 0.22
C PHE A 54 -2.69 7.64 -0.29
N GLY A 55 -2.72 8.03 -1.58
CA GLY A 55 -1.63 8.79 -2.20
C GLY A 55 -0.36 7.95 -2.46
N TRP A 56 -0.46 6.62 -2.39
CA TRP A 56 0.67 5.73 -2.54
C TRP A 56 1.00 5.47 -4.02
N GLY A 57 2.26 5.69 -4.40
CA GLY A 57 2.72 5.50 -5.78
C GLY A 57 2.47 4.06 -6.27
N ARG A 58 1.90 3.92 -7.47
CA ARG A 58 1.46 2.61 -8.00
C ARG A 58 2.58 1.56 -8.06
N SER A 59 3.77 1.95 -8.54
CA SER A 59 4.93 1.05 -8.63
C SER A 59 5.44 0.63 -7.26
N VAL A 60 5.39 1.52 -6.28
CA VAL A 60 5.76 1.25 -4.88
C VAL A 60 4.82 0.20 -4.29
N VAL A 61 3.51 0.34 -4.52
CA VAL A 61 2.50 -0.60 -4.05
C VAL A 61 2.60 -1.94 -4.78
N GLU A 62 2.86 -1.94 -6.09
CA GLU A 62 3.07 -3.17 -6.86
C GLU A 62 4.24 -4.00 -6.32
N VAL A 63 5.38 -3.35 -6.05
CA VAL A 63 6.53 -3.99 -5.39
C VAL A 63 6.14 -4.45 -3.99
N GLY A 64 5.46 -3.61 -3.21
CA GLY A 64 5.02 -3.94 -1.86
C GLY A 64 4.13 -5.17 -1.78
N ILE A 65 3.21 -5.36 -2.74
CA ILE A 65 2.37 -6.56 -2.82
C ILE A 65 3.24 -7.80 -2.99
N LYS A 66 4.26 -7.75 -3.86
CA LYS A 66 5.17 -8.88 -4.07
C LYS A 66 6.04 -9.14 -2.85
N GLU A 67 6.54 -8.09 -2.21
CA GLU A 67 7.30 -8.22 -0.97
C GLU A 67 6.49 -8.88 0.13
N PHE A 68 5.23 -8.47 0.31
CA PHE A 68 4.32 -9.08 1.27
C PHE A 68 4.02 -10.54 0.95
N GLN A 69 3.68 -10.85 -0.31
CA GLN A 69 3.33 -12.21 -0.75
C GLN A 69 4.49 -13.19 -0.62
N THR A 70 5.73 -12.73 -0.83
CA THR A 70 6.92 -13.59 -0.84
C THR A 70 7.68 -13.60 0.49
N GLY A 71 7.45 -12.61 1.36
CA GLY A 71 8.26 -12.37 2.55
C GLY A 71 9.66 -11.83 2.24
N ILE A 72 9.98 -11.54 0.98
CA ILE A 72 11.28 -11.02 0.55
C ILE A 72 11.19 -9.50 0.45
N LEU A 73 12.01 -8.79 1.22
CA LEU A 73 12.05 -7.33 1.20
C LEU A 73 13.13 -6.81 0.23
N CYS A 74 12.77 -5.90 -0.66
CA CYS A 74 13.72 -5.16 -1.47
C CYS A 74 14.36 -4.07 -0.61
N VAL A 75 15.54 -4.35 -0.10
CA VAL A 75 16.37 -3.34 0.57
C VAL A 75 17.02 -2.51 -0.54
N ASN A 76 16.28 -1.53 -1.07
CA ASN A 76 16.78 -0.63 -2.11
C ASN A 76 17.98 0.16 -1.54
N ASP A 77 19.19 -0.34 -1.77
CA ASP A 77 20.41 0.41 -1.51
C ASP A 77 20.57 1.48 -2.60
N ILE A 78 20.02 2.66 -2.32
CA ILE A 78 20.12 3.83 -3.17
C ILE A 78 21.36 4.67 -2.87
N SER A 79 22.27 4.22 -1.99
CA SER A 79 23.54 4.91 -1.71
C SER A 79 24.38 5.12 -2.97
N THR A 80 24.12 4.33 -4.02
CA THR A 80 24.84 4.35 -5.29
C THR A 80 24.17 5.18 -6.38
N ARG A 81 23.02 5.81 -6.12
CA ARG A 81 22.40 6.74 -7.06
C ARG A 81 23.05 8.12 -6.93
N LEU A 82 24.13 8.31 -7.71
CA LEU A 82 24.76 9.60 -7.98
C LEU A 82 23.84 10.50 -8.81
#